data_AF-A0AAW5VML6-F1
#
_entry.id   AF-A0AAW5VML6-F1
#
_cell.length_a   1.000
_cell.length_b   1.000
_cell.length_c   1.000
_cell.angle_alpha   90.00
_cell.angle_beta   90.00
_cell.angle_gamma   90.00
#
_symmetry.space_group_name_H-M   'P 1'
#
loop_
_entity.id
_entity.type
_entity.pdbx_description
1 polymer ?
#
loop_
_entity_poly.entity_id
_entity_poly.type
_entity_poly.pdbx_seq_one_letter_code
_entity_poly.pdbx_strand_id
1 'polypeptide(L)'
;MLSLFPENLILKYGKPGSPYPKDMDGSPTGFYRSWKPILMKEGFYHFLLGLESYLEFQKKISFLAEEPVGVSLALSCMVEVNVAGGILNHAIRSDSENQTLNQKKVNSEVLNSLWDGFRDAEPTKIFAVGVSEPGWETKLRKLSSKVENGKLSGTKSFITNGAEADSIFWVIKDDDSNPVYLVHRSKKSEKLGSNETTFENQSSEELFHTDFTPLVSHIKLTLCEYTISQKDLILENYGNLGMELRLKELLSLVSLLIGKTKKVSLENGLVAEEREKLIVWQETFLSQCYGNPNSEFLLSGFPYPTEGLLQAVTSYWNLANPKDLKSMDPDYQLFVWEDQFTKVLIQKKKRKLL
;
A
#
# COMPACT_ATOMS: atom_id res chain seq x y z
N MET A 1 22.96 0.33 28.78
CA MET A 1 22.63 1.66 28.27
C MET A 1 21.88 1.44 26.97
N LEU A 2 20.55 1.33 27.03
CA LEU A 2 19.71 1.07 25.85
C LEU A 2 19.48 2.41 25.15
N SER A 3 19.79 2.48 23.86
CA SER A 3 19.52 3.64 23.01
C SER A 3 18.07 4.08 23.17
N LEU A 4 17.84 5.36 23.46
CA LEU A 4 16.51 5.98 23.63
C LEU A 4 15.70 6.04 22.32
N PHE A 5 16.30 5.67 21.19
CA PHE A 5 15.64 5.55 19.90
C PHE A 5 15.95 4.18 19.28
N PRO A 6 14.94 3.47 18.75
CA PRO A 6 15.19 2.25 18.00
C PRO A 6 16.13 2.59 16.83
N GLU A 7 17.13 1.76 16.57
CA GLU A 7 18.01 1.92 15.42
C GLU A 7 17.20 1.77 14.12
N ASN A 8 17.46 2.62 13.12
CA ASN A 8 16.77 2.52 11.83
C ASN A 8 17.03 1.15 11.19
N LEU A 9 15.97 0.50 10.72
CA LEU A 9 16.01 -0.85 10.16
C LEU A 9 17.00 -0.95 8.98
N ILE A 10 17.08 0.08 8.13
CA ILE A 10 17.99 0.12 6.99
C ILE A 10 19.44 0.22 7.45
N LEU A 11 19.73 0.96 8.53
CA LEU A 11 21.07 1.01 9.12
C LEU A 11 21.44 -0.34 9.78
N LYS A 12 20.48 -0.96 10.47
CA LYS A 12 20.67 -2.21 11.22
C LYS A 12 20.90 -3.43 10.31
N TYR A 13 20.14 -3.51 9.22
CA TYR A 13 20.09 -4.70 8.36
C TYR A 13 20.51 -4.46 6.91
N GLY A 14 20.60 -3.22 6.46
CA GLY A 14 20.98 -2.89 5.07
C GLY A 14 22.45 -3.15 4.78
N LYS A 15 22.75 -3.45 3.52
CA LYS A 15 24.11 -3.48 3.01
C LYS A 15 24.49 -2.09 2.50
N PRO A 16 25.58 -1.46 2.98
CA PRO A 16 25.99 -0.14 2.50
C PRO A 16 26.10 -0.08 0.97
N GLY A 17 25.50 0.95 0.37
CA GLY A 17 25.48 1.14 -1.08
C GLY A 17 24.58 0.17 -1.86
N SER A 18 23.80 -0.67 -1.17
CA SER A 18 22.86 -1.61 -1.78
C SER A 18 21.42 -1.31 -1.33
N PRO A 19 20.41 -1.52 -2.19
CA PRO A 19 19.02 -1.44 -1.76
C PRO A 19 18.57 -2.69 -0.98
N TYR A 20 19.43 -3.69 -0.78
CA TYR A 20 19.06 -4.97 -0.18
C TYR A 20 19.64 -5.15 1.25
N PRO A 21 19.05 -6.05 2.05
CA PRO A 21 19.63 -6.47 3.33
C PRO A 21 21.02 -7.14 3.17
N LYS A 22 21.83 -7.08 4.23
CA LYS A 22 23.20 -7.63 4.27
C LYS A 22 23.32 -9.14 4.11
N ASP A 23 22.29 -9.88 4.51
CA ASP A 23 22.27 -11.35 4.47
C ASP A 23 21.55 -11.90 3.22
N MET A 24 21.27 -11.04 2.23
CA MET A 24 20.63 -11.39 0.97
C MET A 24 21.56 -11.11 -0.21
N ASP A 25 21.89 -12.13 -1.00
CA ASP A 25 22.52 -11.97 -2.31
C ASP A 25 21.47 -11.44 -3.31
N GLY A 26 21.24 -10.13 -3.24
CA GLY A 26 20.09 -9.43 -3.83
C GLY A 26 19.94 -9.50 -5.36
N SER A 27 19.56 -10.65 -5.92
CA SER A 27 19.33 -10.75 -7.36
C SER A 27 18.25 -11.72 -7.89
N PRO A 28 17.59 -12.64 -7.15
CA PRO A 28 16.43 -13.33 -7.75
C PRO A 28 15.05 -12.94 -7.17
N THR A 29 14.97 -12.43 -5.93
CA THR A 29 13.69 -12.43 -5.19
C THR A 29 12.87 -11.15 -5.27
N GLY A 30 13.50 -9.99 -5.53
CA GLY A 30 12.84 -8.67 -5.56
C GLY A 30 13.12 -7.80 -4.33
N PHE A 31 12.99 -6.48 -4.48
CA PHE A 31 13.32 -5.50 -3.44
C PHE A 31 12.46 -5.69 -2.17
N TYR A 32 11.14 -5.59 -2.30
CA TYR A 32 10.24 -5.70 -1.15
C TYR A 32 10.26 -7.10 -0.54
N ARG A 33 10.31 -8.16 -1.35
CA ARG A 33 10.41 -9.54 -0.90
C ARG A 33 11.65 -9.80 -0.07
N SER A 34 12.77 -9.16 -0.40
CA SER A 34 14.00 -9.27 0.39
C SER A 34 13.86 -8.64 1.78
N TRP A 35 13.10 -7.56 1.88
CA TRP A 35 12.91 -6.82 3.14
C TRP A 35 11.73 -7.31 3.99
N LYS A 36 10.70 -7.91 3.38
CA LYS A 36 9.46 -8.28 4.07
C LYS A 36 9.68 -9.16 5.31
N PRO A 37 10.52 -10.21 5.31
CA PRO A 37 10.77 -11.00 6.52
C PRO A 37 11.29 -10.14 7.69
N ILE A 38 12.17 -9.18 7.40
CA ILE A 38 12.73 -8.26 8.40
C ILE A 38 11.65 -7.30 8.90
N LEU A 39 10.82 -6.76 8.02
CA LEU A 39 9.68 -5.92 8.40
C LEU A 39 8.69 -6.69 9.31
N MET A 40 8.45 -7.97 9.05
CA MET A 40 7.61 -8.83 9.88
C MET A 40 8.22 -9.03 11.27
N LYS A 41 9.49 -9.39 11.33
CA LYS A 41 10.25 -9.56 12.58
C LYS A 41 10.28 -8.29 13.44
N GLU A 42 10.44 -7.13 12.81
CA GLU A 42 10.47 -5.82 13.50
C GLU A 42 9.05 -5.24 13.73
N GLY A 43 8.01 -6.02 13.42
CA GLY A 43 6.63 -5.76 13.81
C GLY A 43 5.90 -4.72 12.96
N PHE A 44 6.29 -4.46 11.71
CA PHE A 44 5.59 -3.50 10.85
C PHE A 44 4.14 -3.91 10.50
N TYR A 45 3.77 -5.16 10.77
CA TYR A 45 2.41 -5.69 10.54
C TYR A 45 1.63 -5.91 11.85
N HIS A 46 2.23 -5.61 13.01
CA HIS A 46 1.61 -5.79 14.32
C HIS A 46 0.28 -5.04 14.46
N PHE A 47 0.15 -3.89 13.80
CA PHE A 47 -1.09 -3.12 13.79
C PHE A 47 -2.27 -3.95 13.25
N LEU A 48 -2.04 -4.70 12.16
CA LEU A 48 -3.07 -5.56 11.59
C LEU A 48 -3.48 -6.70 12.52
N LEU A 49 -2.54 -7.13 13.37
CA LEU A 49 -2.74 -8.21 14.34
C LEU A 49 -3.28 -7.70 15.68
N GLY A 50 -3.57 -6.41 15.81
CA GLY A 50 -4.05 -5.78 17.05
C GLY A 50 -3.00 -5.70 18.17
N LEU A 51 -1.72 -5.88 17.83
CA LEU A 51 -0.61 -5.84 18.79
C LEU A 51 -0.08 -4.42 19.03
N GLU A 52 -0.42 -3.48 18.15
CA GLU A 52 -0.08 -2.06 18.29
C GLU A 52 -1.13 -1.15 17.66
N SER A 53 -1.03 0.15 17.97
CA SER A 53 -1.92 1.17 17.42
C SER A 53 -1.53 1.54 15.98
N TYR A 54 -2.46 2.16 15.25
CA TYR A 54 -2.15 2.70 13.93
C TYR A 54 -1.09 3.82 14.00
N LEU A 55 -1.03 4.58 15.11
CA LEU A 55 0.02 5.58 15.32
C LEU A 55 1.41 4.95 15.35
N GLU A 56 1.58 3.82 16.04
CA GLU A 56 2.88 3.12 16.10
C GLU A 56 3.31 2.66 14.71
N PHE A 57 2.39 2.11 13.92
CA PHE A 57 2.67 1.77 12.52
C PHE A 57 3.11 3.00 11.70
N GLN A 58 2.40 4.12 11.84
CA GLN A 58 2.73 5.38 11.14
C GLN A 58 4.10 5.92 11.54
N LYS A 59 4.45 5.86 12.83
CA LYS A 59 5.79 6.24 13.33
C LYS A 59 6.89 5.36 12.75
N LYS A 60 6.68 4.04 12.67
CA LYS A 60 7.66 3.11 12.09
C LYS A 60 7.95 3.41 10.63
N ILE A 61 6.92 3.63 9.81
CA ILE A 61 7.13 3.96 8.39
C ILE A 61 7.72 5.37 8.20
N SER A 62 7.42 6.31 9.10
CA SER A 62 8.07 7.63 9.12
C SER A 62 9.56 7.50 9.39
N PHE A 63 9.92 6.76 10.44
CA PHE A 63 11.30 6.50 10.81
C PHE A 63 12.05 5.76 9.69
N LEU A 64 11.42 4.76 9.08
CA LEU A 64 11.98 4.03 7.95
C LEU A 64 12.35 4.95 6.78
N ALA A 65 11.50 5.95 6.50
CA ALA A 65 11.69 6.91 5.41
C ALA A 65 12.80 7.95 5.64
N GLU A 66 13.46 7.97 6.81
CA GLU A 66 14.60 8.86 7.09
C GLU A 66 15.88 8.45 6.34
N GLU A 67 15.98 7.19 5.92
CA GLU A 67 17.19 6.61 5.32
C GLU A 67 17.09 6.41 3.79
N PRO A 68 18.24 6.29 3.08
CA PRO A 68 18.25 5.93 1.66
C PRO A 68 17.41 4.69 1.40
N VAL A 69 16.69 4.64 0.29
CA VAL A 69 15.69 3.59 -0.07
C VAL A 69 14.48 3.46 0.88
N GLY A 70 14.48 4.19 2.00
CA GLY A 70 13.45 4.15 3.03
C GLY A 70 12.06 4.52 2.54
N VAL A 71 11.93 5.55 1.69
CA VAL A 71 10.64 5.93 1.09
C VAL A 71 10.07 4.79 0.25
N SER A 72 10.91 4.13 -0.55
CA SER A 72 10.47 2.99 -1.38
C SER A 72 10.01 1.81 -0.52
N LEU A 73 10.78 1.46 0.51
CA LEU A 73 10.43 0.35 1.39
C LEU A 73 9.17 0.64 2.23
N ALA A 74 9.07 1.86 2.75
CA ALA A 74 7.92 2.34 3.48
C ALA A 74 6.66 2.35 2.59
N LEU A 75 6.77 2.76 1.32
CA LEU A 75 5.68 2.73 0.35
C LEU A 75 5.22 1.28 0.09
N SER A 76 6.14 0.36 -0.19
CA SER A 76 5.80 -1.05 -0.38
C SER A 76 5.09 -1.63 0.84
N CYS A 77 5.58 -1.35 2.05
CA CYS A 77 4.98 -1.82 3.30
C CYS A 77 3.58 -1.21 3.54
N MET A 78 3.44 0.11 3.43
CA MET A 78 2.18 0.79 3.73
C MET A 78 1.05 0.42 2.78
N VAL A 79 1.35 0.14 1.50
CA VAL A 79 0.31 -0.27 0.55
C VAL A 79 -0.20 -1.66 0.91
N GLU A 80 0.68 -2.60 1.24
CA GLU A 80 0.25 -3.93 1.66
C GLU A 80 -0.54 -3.87 2.99
N VAL A 81 -0.02 -3.15 3.99
CA VAL A 81 -0.68 -3.02 5.30
C VAL A 81 -2.03 -2.33 5.20
N ASN A 82 -2.08 -1.14 4.59
CA ASN A 82 -3.30 -0.36 4.55
C ASN A 82 -4.33 -0.96 3.60
N VAL A 83 -3.92 -1.36 2.39
CA VAL A 83 -4.86 -1.72 1.34
C VAL A 83 -5.21 -3.20 1.40
N ALA A 84 -4.22 -4.10 1.30
CA ALA A 84 -4.49 -5.53 1.36
C ALA A 84 -4.97 -5.96 2.76
N GLY A 85 -4.28 -5.53 3.82
CA GLY A 85 -4.73 -5.75 5.19
C GLY A 85 -6.08 -5.09 5.51
N GLY A 86 -6.39 -3.95 4.88
CA GLY A 86 -7.69 -3.30 4.99
C GLY A 86 -8.83 -4.11 4.37
N ILE A 87 -8.62 -4.68 3.17
CA ILE A 87 -9.59 -5.58 2.51
C ILE A 87 -9.89 -6.79 3.38
N LEU A 88 -8.86 -7.45 3.92
CA LEU A 88 -9.05 -8.64 4.76
C LEU A 88 -9.75 -8.32 6.09
N ASN A 89 -9.40 -7.20 6.72
CA ASN A 89 -10.08 -6.74 7.93
C ASN A 89 -11.57 -6.49 7.69
N HIS A 90 -11.91 -5.90 6.54
CA HIS A 90 -13.31 -5.66 6.18
C HIS A 90 -14.04 -6.97 5.83
N ALA A 91 -13.39 -7.88 5.10
CA ALA A 91 -13.94 -9.19 4.76
C ALA A 91 -14.37 -9.99 6.00
N ILE A 92 -13.53 -10.05 7.05
CA ILE A 92 -13.88 -10.73 8.30
C ILE A 92 -15.12 -10.11 8.97
N ARG A 93 -15.19 -8.77 9.01
CA ARG A 93 -16.32 -8.06 9.63
C ARG A 93 -17.62 -8.38 8.88
N SER A 94 -17.60 -8.31 7.55
CA SER A 94 -18.76 -8.61 6.71
C SER A 94 -19.19 -10.09 6.79
N ASP A 95 -18.24 -11.02 6.87
CA ASP A 95 -18.53 -12.45 7.04
C ASP A 95 -19.29 -12.77 8.33
N SER A 96 -19.05 -11.99 9.40
CA SER A 96 -19.74 -12.18 10.68
C SER A 96 -21.24 -11.83 10.60
N GLU A 97 -21.64 -10.93 9.70
CA GLU A 97 -22.96 -10.32 9.67
C GLU A 97 -23.97 -11.01 8.71
N ASN A 98 -23.55 -11.54 7.55
CA ASN A 98 -24.50 -11.79 6.44
C ASN A 98 -24.52 -13.19 5.78
N GLN A 99 -23.77 -14.19 6.26
CA GLN A 99 -23.70 -15.50 5.56
C GLN A 99 -24.43 -16.66 6.24
N THR A 100 -24.84 -17.65 5.43
CA THR A 100 -25.36 -18.95 5.89
C THR A 100 -24.26 -19.81 6.53
N LEU A 101 -24.59 -20.68 7.50
CA LEU A 101 -23.63 -21.44 8.32
C LEU A 101 -22.55 -22.23 7.53
N ASN A 102 -22.90 -22.80 6.37
CA ASN A 102 -21.96 -23.60 5.57
C ASN A 102 -21.05 -22.74 4.68
N GLN A 103 -21.53 -21.60 4.17
CA GLN A 103 -20.72 -20.63 3.42
C GLN A 103 -19.73 -19.91 4.34
N LYS A 104 -20.19 -19.56 5.56
CA LYS A 104 -19.34 -19.00 6.64
C LYS A 104 -18.11 -19.84 6.90
N LYS A 105 -18.26 -21.17 6.96
CA LYS A 105 -17.16 -22.05 7.35
C LYS A 105 -16.02 -22.09 6.32
N VAL A 106 -16.34 -22.28 5.04
CA VAL A 106 -15.34 -22.37 3.97
C VAL A 106 -14.66 -21.02 3.72
N ASN A 107 -15.43 -19.92 3.74
CA ASN A 107 -14.85 -18.59 3.54
C ASN A 107 -13.95 -18.18 4.73
N SER A 108 -14.36 -18.54 5.96
CA SER A 108 -13.54 -18.27 7.16
C SER A 108 -12.18 -18.98 7.14
N GLU A 109 -12.08 -20.21 6.63
CA GLU A 109 -10.81 -20.93 6.56
C GLU A 109 -9.85 -20.28 5.54
N VAL A 110 -10.36 -19.89 4.37
CA VAL A 110 -9.58 -19.17 3.34
C VAL A 110 -9.12 -17.82 3.88
N LEU A 111 -10.03 -17.00 4.41
CA LEU A 111 -9.69 -15.69 4.98
C LEU A 111 -8.67 -15.80 6.12
N ASN A 112 -8.82 -16.80 7.01
CA ASN A 112 -7.85 -17.04 8.08
C ASN A 112 -6.47 -17.42 7.54
N SER A 113 -6.38 -18.21 6.48
CA SER A 113 -5.10 -18.59 5.85
C SER A 113 -4.39 -17.44 5.13
N LEU A 114 -5.14 -16.40 4.72
CA LEU A 114 -4.57 -15.18 4.15
C LEU A 114 -3.88 -14.33 5.21
N TRP A 115 -4.36 -14.36 6.46
CA TRP A 115 -3.69 -13.68 7.57
C TRP A 115 -2.31 -14.23 7.89
N ASP A 116 -2.03 -15.47 7.51
CA ASP A 116 -0.69 -16.05 7.67
C ASP A 116 0.35 -15.31 6.81
N GLY A 117 -0.05 -14.58 5.75
CA GLY A 117 0.88 -13.71 5.02
C GLY A 117 1.33 -12.45 5.77
N PHE A 118 0.76 -12.20 6.94
CA PHE A 118 1.11 -11.11 7.86
C PHE A 118 1.68 -11.63 9.19
N ARG A 119 1.67 -12.94 9.40
CA ARG A 119 2.29 -13.63 10.55
C ARG A 119 3.61 -14.20 10.08
N ASP A 120 4.63 -14.28 10.94
CA ASP A 120 5.99 -14.77 10.64
C ASP A 120 5.98 -16.23 10.16
N ALA A 121 5.54 -16.43 8.91
CA ALA A 121 5.25 -17.72 8.30
C ALA A 121 6.11 -17.88 7.05
N GLU A 122 6.70 -19.06 6.93
CA GLU A 122 7.48 -19.46 5.75
C GLU A 122 6.63 -20.38 4.85
N PRO A 123 6.56 -20.12 3.53
CA PRO A 123 7.21 -19.03 2.81
C PRO A 123 6.52 -17.67 3.04
N THR A 124 7.32 -16.59 3.06
CA THR A 124 6.81 -15.22 3.09
C THR A 124 5.87 -14.95 1.90
N LYS A 125 4.59 -14.69 2.19
CA LYS A 125 3.57 -14.31 1.20
C LYS A 125 3.52 -12.80 1.03
N ILE A 126 3.29 -12.28 -0.19
CA ILE A 126 3.05 -10.86 -0.49
C ILE A 126 1.71 -10.72 -1.18
N PHE A 127 0.89 -9.80 -0.67
CA PHE A 127 -0.38 -9.42 -1.29
C PHE A 127 -0.25 -8.07 -2.00
N ALA A 128 -0.84 -7.98 -3.18
CA ALA A 128 -1.02 -6.72 -3.89
C ALA A 128 -2.50 -6.52 -4.23
N VAL A 129 -2.87 -5.30 -4.60
CA VAL A 129 -4.26 -4.96 -4.90
C VAL A 129 -4.35 -4.34 -6.29
N GLY A 130 -5.21 -4.91 -7.12
CA GLY A 130 -5.50 -4.44 -8.47
C GLY A 130 -6.84 -3.73 -8.52
N VAL A 131 -6.83 -2.39 -8.45
CA VAL A 131 -8.03 -1.56 -8.65
C VAL A 131 -7.97 -0.85 -10.00
N SER A 132 -6.89 -0.10 -10.24
CA SER A 132 -6.73 0.78 -11.40
C SER A 132 -6.79 0.04 -12.73
N GLU A 133 -7.56 0.58 -13.68
CA GLU A 133 -7.69 0.08 -15.05
C GLU A 133 -7.46 1.19 -16.07
N PRO A 134 -7.09 0.87 -17.33
CA PRO A 134 -7.06 1.86 -18.39
C PRO A 134 -8.42 2.61 -18.50
N GLY A 135 -8.40 3.93 -18.43
CA GLY A 135 -9.61 4.77 -18.58
C GLY A 135 -10.53 4.85 -17.35
N TRP A 136 -10.17 4.26 -16.20
CA TRP A 136 -11.06 4.26 -15.03
C TRP A 136 -11.22 5.63 -14.35
N GLU A 137 -10.26 6.55 -14.54
CA GLU A 137 -10.27 7.92 -13.98
C GLU A 137 -10.62 7.96 -12.48
N THR A 138 -10.11 7.03 -11.67
CA THR A 138 -10.41 6.93 -10.23
C THR A 138 -11.88 6.68 -9.88
N LYS A 139 -12.69 6.17 -10.82
CA LYS A 139 -14.13 5.89 -10.63
C LYS A 139 -14.41 4.39 -10.74
N LEU A 140 -14.84 3.76 -9.64
CA LEU A 140 -15.16 2.33 -9.61
C LEU A 140 -16.23 1.91 -10.65
N ARG A 141 -17.20 2.79 -10.93
CA ARG A 141 -18.21 2.53 -11.98
C ARG A 141 -17.65 2.39 -13.41
N LYS A 142 -16.40 2.81 -13.63
CA LYS A 142 -15.70 2.73 -14.93
C LYS A 142 -14.79 1.49 -15.04
N LEU A 143 -14.72 0.64 -14.01
CA LEU A 143 -14.04 -0.64 -14.14
C LEU A 143 -14.74 -1.50 -15.19
N SER A 144 -13.94 -2.28 -15.91
CA SER A 144 -14.29 -3.10 -17.06
C SER A 144 -13.98 -4.58 -16.84
N SER A 145 -13.13 -4.91 -15.85
CA SER A 145 -12.92 -6.31 -15.46
C SER A 145 -14.24 -6.94 -15.03
N LYS A 146 -14.46 -8.19 -15.45
CA LYS A 146 -15.70 -8.92 -15.21
C LYS A 146 -15.45 -10.42 -15.01
N VAL A 147 -16.37 -11.08 -14.32
CA VAL A 147 -16.42 -12.54 -14.20
C VAL A 147 -17.64 -13.04 -14.94
N GLU A 148 -17.44 -13.90 -15.94
CA GLU A 148 -18.52 -14.54 -16.70
C GLU A 148 -18.28 -16.06 -16.70
N ASN A 149 -19.27 -16.85 -16.29
CA ASN A 149 -19.17 -18.32 -16.28
C ASN A 149 -17.92 -18.87 -15.55
N GLY A 150 -17.52 -18.24 -14.44
CA GLY A 150 -16.31 -18.62 -13.69
C GLY A 150 -14.99 -18.25 -14.37
N LYS A 151 -15.03 -17.27 -15.29
CA LYS A 151 -13.87 -16.77 -16.03
C LYS A 151 -13.69 -15.27 -15.80
N LEU A 152 -12.58 -14.89 -15.19
CA LEU A 152 -12.17 -13.50 -14.98
C LEU A 152 -11.40 -12.99 -16.21
N SER A 153 -11.87 -11.87 -16.76
CA SER A 153 -11.19 -11.15 -17.83
C SER A 153 -11.10 -9.66 -17.49
N GLY A 154 -9.96 -9.04 -17.77
CA GLY A 154 -9.75 -7.61 -17.52
C GLY A 154 -8.29 -7.21 -17.47
N THR A 155 -8.01 -5.91 -17.37
CA THR A 155 -6.65 -5.36 -17.26
C THR A 155 -6.54 -4.45 -16.06
N LYS A 156 -5.57 -4.72 -15.17
CA LYS A 156 -5.13 -3.79 -14.14
C LYS A 156 -3.87 -3.07 -14.62
N SER A 157 -3.90 -1.74 -14.59
CA SER A 157 -2.86 -0.90 -15.20
C SER A 157 -1.70 -0.57 -14.27
N PHE A 158 -1.91 -0.66 -12.95
CA PHE A 158 -0.93 -0.22 -11.95
C PHE A 158 -1.15 -1.00 -10.66
N ILE A 159 -0.34 -2.05 -10.46
CA ILE A 159 -0.36 -2.88 -9.24
C ILE A 159 0.98 -2.72 -8.52
N THR A 160 0.98 -1.93 -7.45
CA THR A 160 2.16 -1.76 -6.57
C THR A 160 2.48 -3.06 -5.84
N ASN A 161 3.78 -3.35 -5.71
CA ASN A 161 4.35 -4.64 -5.30
C ASN A 161 3.95 -5.81 -6.21
N GLY A 162 3.29 -5.55 -7.34
CA GLY A 162 2.60 -6.58 -8.09
C GLY A 162 3.54 -7.63 -8.68
N ALA A 163 4.75 -7.26 -9.09
CA ALA A 163 5.75 -8.21 -9.60
C ALA A 163 6.25 -9.17 -8.52
N GLU A 164 6.21 -8.72 -7.27
CA GLU A 164 6.68 -9.46 -6.12
C GLU A 164 5.55 -10.19 -5.40
N ALA A 165 4.28 -9.87 -5.67
CA ALA A 165 3.12 -10.48 -5.04
C ALA A 165 2.97 -11.98 -5.37
N ASP A 166 2.47 -12.75 -4.42
CA ASP A 166 2.03 -14.14 -4.60
C ASP A 166 0.54 -14.20 -4.94
N SER A 167 -0.23 -13.21 -4.52
CA SER A 167 -1.63 -13.09 -4.87
C SER A 167 -2.07 -11.63 -4.98
N ILE A 168 -3.03 -11.37 -5.86
CA ILE A 168 -3.60 -10.06 -6.12
C ILE A 168 -5.07 -10.07 -5.70
N PHE A 169 -5.45 -9.11 -4.86
CA PHE A 169 -6.86 -8.78 -4.62
C PHE A 169 -7.37 -7.95 -5.80
N TRP A 170 -8.13 -8.60 -6.68
CA TRP A 170 -8.60 -8.06 -7.94
C TRP A 170 -10.01 -7.52 -7.79
N VAL A 171 -10.16 -6.19 -7.81
CA VAL A 171 -11.47 -5.53 -7.70
C VAL A 171 -12.14 -5.51 -9.07
N ILE A 172 -13.37 -5.97 -9.18
CA ILE A 172 -14.15 -5.88 -10.43
C ILE A 172 -15.32 -4.91 -10.28
N LYS A 173 -16.03 -4.70 -11.38
CA LYS A 173 -17.37 -4.11 -11.36
C LYS A 173 -18.40 -5.22 -11.55
N ASP A 174 -19.45 -5.19 -10.75
CA ASP A 174 -20.62 -6.05 -10.88
C ASP A 174 -21.88 -5.26 -10.54
N ASP A 175 -22.59 -4.79 -11.56
CA ASP A 175 -23.76 -3.91 -11.49
C ASP A 175 -23.68 -2.80 -10.42
N ASP A 176 -24.22 -3.08 -9.22
CA ASP A 176 -24.32 -2.16 -8.07
C ASP A 176 -23.23 -2.36 -7.01
N SER A 177 -22.26 -3.24 -7.27
CA SER A 177 -21.21 -3.63 -6.34
C SER A 177 -19.82 -3.68 -7.00
N ASN A 178 -18.80 -3.82 -6.16
CA ASN A 178 -17.41 -3.97 -6.59
C ASN A 178 -16.75 -5.15 -5.88
N PRO A 179 -17.03 -6.40 -6.28
CA PRO A 179 -16.47 -7.55 -5.61
C PRO A 179 -14.96 -7.64 -5.80
N VAL A 180 -14.30 -8.28 -4.84
CA VAL A 180 -12.85 -8.46 -4.79
C VAL A 180 -12.55 -9.95 -4.81
N TYR A 181 -11.84 -10.38 -5.84
CA TYR A 181 -11.43 -11.76 -5.98
C TYR A 181 -9.93 -11.95 -5.71
N LEU A 182 -9.56 -13.13 -5.23
CA LEU A 182 -8.19 -13.58 -5.07
C LEU A 182 -7.67 -14.15 -6.38
N VAL A 183 -6.71 -13.48 -6.99
CA VAL A 183 -5.99 -13.98 -8.16
C VAL A 183 -4.62 -14.46 -7.72
N HIS A 184 -4.36 -15.76 -7.85
CA HIS A 184 -3.05 -16.33 -7.55
C HIS A 184 -2.08 -16.07 -8.69
N ARG A 185 -0.86 -15.62 -8.35
CA ARG A 185 0.23 -15.46 -9.32
C ARG A 185 1.07 -16.73 -9.33
N SER A 186 1.05 -17.45 -10.46
CA SER A 186 2.04 -18.48 -10.71
C SER A 186 3.35 -17.81 -11.09
N LYS A 187 4.25 -17.62 -10.13
CA LYS A 187 5.64 -17.29 -10.47
C LYS A 187 6.22 -18.54 -11.11
N LYS A 188 6.65 -18.43 -12.37
CA LYS A 188 7.35 -19.49 -13.08
C LYS A 188 8.44 -20.05 -12.16
N SER A 189 8.18 -21.20 -11.53
CA SER A 189 9.26 -22.07 -11.11
C SER A 189 10.03 -22.39 -12.38
N GLU A 190 11.35 -22.28 -12.32
CA GLU A 190 12.25 -22.69 -13.40
C GLU A 190 11.73 -23.97 -14.06
N LYS A 191 11.66 -23.93 -15.39
CA LYS A 191 11.14 -25.00 -16.26
C LYS A 191 11.68 -26.37 -15.82
N LEU A 192 10.94 -27.09 -14.99
CA LEU A 192 11.02 -28.54 -14.92
C LEU A 192 9.92 -29.08 -15.83
N GLY A 193 10.32 -29.83 -16.85
CA GLY A 193 9.50 -30.23 -17.98
C GLY A 193 8.28 -31.07 -17.61
N SER A 194 7.17 -30.41 -17.28
CA SER A 194 5.83 -30.98 -17.32
C SER A 194 4.91 -30.04 -18.09
N ASN A 195 4.06 -30.64 -18.94
CA ASN A 195 3.15 -30.00 -19.89
C ASN A 195 2.04 -29.14 -19.23
N GLU A 196 2.38 -28.04 -18.57
CA GLU A 196 1.43 -27.02 -18.10
C GLU A 196 1.45 -25.80 -19.03
N THR A 197 0.90 -25.97 -20.23
CA THR A 197 0.79 -24.91 -21.26
C THR A 197 -0.44 -24.00 -21.10
N THR A 198 -1.22 -24.15 -20.04
CA THR A 198 -2.55 -23.51 -19.88
C THR A 198 -2.51 -22.09 -19.30
N PHE A 199 -1.58 -21.76 -18.39
CA PHE A 199 -1.53 -20.44 -17.75
C PHE A 199 -0.86 -19.35 -18.60
N GLU A 200 0.13 -19.71 -19.42
CA GLU A 200 0.88 -18.72 -20.23
C GLU A 200 0.01 -18.00 -21.27
N ASN A 201 -1.10 -18.61 -21.70
CA ASN A 201 -2.01 -18.04 -22.70
C ASN A 201 -3.16 -17.22 -22.09
N GLN A 202 -3.31 -17.21 -20.76
CA GLN A 202 -4.43 -16.56 -20.06
C GLN A 202 -4.03 -15.31 -19.28
N SER A 203 -2.74 -14.97 -19.24
CA SER A 203 -2.25 -13.77 -18.57
C SER A 203 -1.10 -13.10 -19.32
N SER A 204 -1.11 -11.78 -19.42
CA SER A 204 0.03 -11.00 -19.88
C SER A 204 0.45 -9.98 -18.81
N GLU A 205 1.76 -9.88 -18.58
CA GLU A 205 2.34 -9.04 -17.54
C GLU A 205 3.38 -8.10 -18.13
N GLU A 206 3.31 -6.83 -17.73
CA GLU A 206 4.26 -5.78 -18.08
C GLU A 206 4.79 -5.18 -16.77
N LEU A 207 6.05 -5.45 -16.45
CA LEU A 207 6.78 -4.83 -15.33
C LEU A 207 7.22 -3.42 -15.73
N PHE A 208 7.01 -2.46 -14.85
CA PHE A 208 7.55 -1.12 -14.99
C PHE A 208 7.94 -0.52 -13.64
N HIS A 209 8.72 0.55 -13.70
CA HIS A 209 9.16 1.33 -12.55
C HIS A 209 8.76 2.78 -12.77
N THR A 210 8.40 3.47 -11.69
CA THR A 210 8.12 4.91 -11.69
C THR A 210 9.43 5.69 -11.54
N ASP A 211 9.45 6.94 -12.03
CA ASP A 211 10.59 7.84 -11.86
C ASP A 211 10.88 8.15 -10.37
N PHE A 212 9.82 8.14 -9.55
CA PHE A 212 9.87 8.19 -8.09
C PHE A 212 9.81 6.78 -7.50
N THR A 213 10.40 6.55 -6.34
CA THR A 213 10.47 5.23 -5.68
C THR A 213 10.80 4.07 -6.65
N PRO A 214 11.91 4.16 -7.41
CA PRO A 214 12.19 3.23 -8.51
C PRO A 214 12.40 1.78 -8.06
N LEU A 215 12.64 1.55 -6.76
CA LEU A 215 12.81 0.21 -6.19
C LEU A 215 11.48 -0.51 -5.97
N VAL A 216 10.35 0.20 -5.99
CA VAL A 216 9.03 -0.38 -5.83
C VAL A 216 8.58 -0.98 -7.16
N SER A 217 8.29 -2.28 -7.15
CA SER A 217 7.85 -2.98 -8.34
C SER A 217 6.39 -2.65 -8.67
N HIS A 218 6.10 -2.43 -9.95
CA HIS A 218 4.76 -2.22 -10.46
C HIS A 218 4.52 -3.10 -11.68
N ILE A 219 3.33 -3.69 -11.76
CA ILE A 219 2.93 -4.40 -12.99
C ILE A 219 1.62 -3.86 -13.53
N LYS A 220 1.50 -3.97 -14.84
CA LYS A 220 0.22 -4.06 -15.54
C LYS A 220 -0.03 -5.53 -15.84
N LEU A 221 -1.19 -6.02 -15.40
CA LEU A 221 -1.58 -7.42 -15.55
C LEU A 221 -2.90 -7.50 -16.31
N THR A 222 -2.90 -8.25 -17.40
CA THR A 222 -4.10 -8.56 -18.18
C THR A 222 -4.42 -10.03 -17.96
N LEU A 223 -5.68 -10.32 -17.66
CA LEU A 223 -6.22 -11.68 -17.58
C LEU A 223 -7.22 -11.88 -18.71
N CYS A 224 -7.14 -13.03 -19.35
CA CYS A 224 -8.05 -13.47 -20.40
C CYS A 224 -8.58 -14.86 -20.02
N GLU A 225 -9.86 -14.93 -19.69
CA GLU A 225 -10.55 -16.15 -19.27
C GLU A 225 -9.82 -16.91 -18.14
N TYR A 226 -9.26 -16.17 -17.18
CA TYR A 226 -8.63 -16.73 -16.00
C TYR A 226 -9.67 -17.47 -15.16
N THR A 227 -9.41 -18.74 -14.84
CA THR A 227 -10.38 -19.54 -14.08
C THR A 227 -10.49 -19.03 -12.66
N ILE A 228 -11.72 -18.70 -12.24
CA ILE A 228 -12.01 -18.18 -10.91
C ILE A 228 -13.29 -18.81 -10.38
N SER A 229 -13.35 -19.00 -9.07
CA SER A 229 -14.45 -19.66 -8.39
C SER A 229 -15.02 -18.77 -7.28
N GLN A 230 -16.18 -19.16 -6.76
CA GLN A 230 -16.79 -18.47 -5.62
C GLN A 230 -15.92 -18.53 -4.35
N LYS A 231 -15.03 -19.52 -4.23
CA LYS A 231 -14.09 -19.62 -3.11
C LYS A 231 -13.00 -18.55 -3.17
N ASP A 232 -12.79 -17.96 -4.34
CA ASP A 232 -11.82 -16.89 -4.56
C ASP A 232 -12.44 -15.51 -4.26
N LEU A 233 -13.75 -15.42 -3.99
CA LEU A 233 -14.39 -14.17 -3.60
C LEU A 233 -14.00 -13.82 -2.16
N ILE A 234 -13.27 -12.71 -1.99
CA ILE A 234 -12.77 -12.22 -0.69
C ILE A 234 -13.71 -11.19 -0.08
N LEU A 235 -14.29 -10.31 -0.90
CA LEU A 235 -15.18 -9.26 -0.44
C LEU A 235 -16.26 -9.00 -1.49
N GLU A 236 -17.52 -8.94 -1.07
CA GLU A 236 -18.65 -8.72 -1.98
C GLU A 236 -18.70 -7.29 -2.54
N ASN A 237 -18.27 -6.29 -1.75
CA ASN A 237 -18.34 -4.90 -2.19
C ASN A 237 -17.21 -4.02 -1.61
N TYR A 238 -16.32 -3.58 -2.50
CA TYR A 238 -15.23 -2.65 -2.23
C TYR A 238 -15.67 -1.16 -2.15
N GLY A 239 -16.89 -0.82 -2.60
CA GLY A 239 -17.31 0.56 -2.89
C GLY A 239 -17.00 1.58 -1.79
N ASN A 240 -17.46 1.33 -0.56
CA ASN A 240 -17.23 2.24 0.58
C ASN A 240 -15.83 2.12 1.17
N LEU A 241 -15.21 0.94 1.06
CA LEU A 241 -13.87 0.66 1.56
C LEU A 241 -12.81 1.47 0.78
N GLY A 242 -13.00 1.64 -0.54
CA GLY A 242 -12.02 2.34 -1.37
C GLY A 242 -11.66 3.75 -0.92
N MET A 243 -12.61 4.50 -0.36
CA MET A 243 -12.34 5.83 0.19
C MET A 243 -11.49 5.76 1.46
N GLU A 244 -11.80 4.83 2.37
CA GLU A 244 -11.05 4.62 3.61
C GLU A 244 -9.59 4.22 3.30
N LEU A 245 -9.40 3.26 2.39
CA LEU A 245 -8.06 2.81 2.01
C LEU A 245 -7.25 3.95 1.38
N ARG A 246 -7.87 4.75 0.50
CA ARG A 246 -7.21 5.91 -0.10
C ARG A 246 -6.81 6.96 0.93
N LEU A 247 -7.66 7.22 1.92
CA LEU A 247 -7.33 8.16 3.00
C LEU A 247 -6.19 7.64 3.89
N LYS A 248 -6.14 6.33 4.17
CA LYS A 248 -5.01 5.69 4.87
C LYS A 248 -3.70 5.81 4.09
N GLU A 249 -3.75 5.65 2.78
CA GLU A 249 -2.58 5.89 1.92
C GLU A 249 -2.11 7.34 2.02
N LEU A 250 -3.01 8.32 1.85
CA LEU A 250 -2.68 9.74 1.94
C LEU A 250 -2.11 10.11 3.31
N LEU A 251 -2.66 9.54 4.39
CA LEU A 251 -2.12 9.74 5.74
C LEU A 251 -0.73 9.12 5.90
N SER A 252 -0.49 7.95 5.30
CA SER A 252 0.83 7.33 5.32
C SER A 252 1.87 8.12 4.51
N LEU A 253 1.45 8.79 3.43
CA LEU A 253 2.31 9.74 2.73
C LEU A 253 2.73 10.94 3.61
N VAL A 254 1.92 11.33 4.60
CA VAL A 254 2.35 12.31 5.62
C VAL A 254 3.53 11.77 6.42
N SER A 255 3.46 10.53 6.90
CA SER A 255 4.54 9.86 7.63
C SER A 255 5.82 9.78 6.82
N LEU A 256 5.72 9.40 5.54
CA LEU A 256 6.85 9.34 4.63
C LEU A 256 7.46 10.73 4.40
N LEU A 257 6.65 11.80 4.29
CA LEU A 257 7.15 13.18 4.16
C LEU A 257 7.92 13.62 5.42
N ILE A 258 7.40 13.31 6.61
CA ILE A 258 8.11 13.55 7.88
C ILE A 258 9.48 12.86 7.86
N GLY A 259 9.55 11.59 7.44
CA GLY A 259 10.79 10.85 7.36
C GLY A 259 11.77 11.44 6.34
N LYS A 260 11.29 11.60 5.09
CA LYS A 260 12.08 12.09 3.94
C LYS A 260 12.75 13.44 4.21
N THR A 261 12.08 14.30 4.96
CA THR A 261 12.58 15.66 5.26
C THR A 261 13.53 15.72 6.45
N LYS A 262 13.80 14.59 7.15
CA LYS A 262 14.68 14.55 8.33
C LYS A 262 16.05 15.16 8.05
N LYS A 263 16.74 14.75 6.98
CA LYS A 263 18.09 15.25 6.67
C LYS A 263 18.10 16.77 6.44
N VAL A 264 17.15 17.27 5.65
CA VAL A 264 16.99 18.71 5.38
C VAL A 264 16.66 19.48 6.68
N SER A 265 15.85 18.90 7.57
CA SER A 265 15.51 19.52 8.85
C SER A 265 16.70 19.70 9.79
N LEU A 266 17.76 18.89 9.65
CA LEU A 266 18.98 19.05 10.45
C LEU A 266 19.81 20.26 9.97
N GLU A 267 19.61 20.70 8.74
CA GLU A 267 20.36 21.77 8.09
C GLU A 267 19.60 23.11 8.05
N ASN A 268 18.27 23.08 8.19
CA ASN A 268 17.41 24.24 8.04
C ASN A 268 16.36 24.33 9.16
N GLY A 269 16.41 25.43 9.94
CA GLY A 269 15.52 25.64 11.09
C GLY A 269 14.03 25.78 10.73
N LEU A 270 13.70 26.36 9.56
CA LEU A 270 12.31 26.47 9.12
C LEU A 270 11.73 25.09 8.75
N VAL A 271 12.51 24.25 8.06
CA VAL A 271 12.12 22.87 7.76
C VAL A 271 11.98 22.06 9.04
N ALA A 272 12.87 22.26 10.03
CA ALA A 272 12.75 21.63 11.34
C ALA A 272 11.45 21.99 12.07
N GLU A 273 11.09 23.27 12.09
CA GLU A 273 9.89 23.76 12.74
C GLU A 273 8.61 23.18 12.08
N GLU A 274 8.52 23.25 10.75
CA GLU A 274 7.35 22.73 10.03
C GLU A 274 7.25 21.20 10.09
N ARG A 275 8.39 20.50 10.12
CA ARG A 275 8.42 19.06 10.34
C ARG A 275 7.89 18.68 11.72
N GLU A 276 8.29 19.42 12.76
CA GLU A 276 7.83 19.18 14.13
C GLU A 276 6.33 19.44 14.26
N LYS A 277 5.81 20.52 13.67
CA LYS A 277 4.36 20.79 13.62
C LYS A 277 3.58 19.61 13.02
N LEU A 278 4.10 19.01 11.95
CA LEU A 278 3.46 17.88 11.28
C LEU A 278 3.52 16.59 12.11
N ILE A 279 4.63 16.34 12.83
CA ILE A 279 4.75 15.25 13.81
C ILE A 279 3.71 15.41 14.92
N VAL A 280 3.68 16.58 15.57
CA VAL A 280 2.74 16.86 16.66
C VAL A 280 1.29 16.71 16.20
N TRP A 281 0.97 17.19 14.99
CA TRP A 281 -0.35 16.99 14.39
C TRP A 281 -0.68 15.50 14.23
N GLN A 282 0.24 14.71 13.67
CA GLN A 282 0.03 13.28 13.44
C GLN A 282 -0.22 12.54 14.76
N GLU A 283 0.62 12.79 15.76
CA GLU A 283 0.50 12.17 17.08
C GLU A 283 -0.83 12.54 17.73
N THR A 284 -1.19 13.82 17.72
CA THR A 284 -2.45 14.30 18.28
C THR A 284 -3.64 13.68 17.57
N PHE A 285 -3.65 13.72 16.23
CA PHE A 285 -4.73 13.18 15.42
C PHE A 285 -4.91 11.68 15.66
N LEU A 286 -3.84 10.88 15.57
CA LEU A 286 -3.92 9.43 15.67
C LEU A 286 -4.02 8.90 17.10
N SER A 287 -3.64 9.67 18.11
CA SER A 287 -3.85 9.29 19.52
C SER A 287 -5.35 9.11 19.86
N GLN A 288 -6.23 9.74 19.10
CA GLN A 288 -7.68 9.63 19.23
C GLN A 288 -8.26 8.40 18.50
N CYS A 289 -7.44 7.69 17.71
CA CYS A 289 -7.86 6.52 16.97
C CYS A 289 -7.76 5.25 17.81
N TYR A 290 -8.90 4.64 18.13
CA TYR A 290 -8.95 3.32 18.76
C TYR A 290 -9.10 2.24 17.69
N GLY A 291 -8.04 1.46 17.48
CA GLY A 291 -8.02 0.37 16.51
C GLY A 291 -7.75 0.83 15.08
N ASN A 292 -8.47 0.27 14.11
CA ASN A 292 -8.28 0.55 12.68
C ASN A 292 -9.11 1.77 12.26
N PRO A 293 -8.51 2.87 11.75
CA PRO A 293 -9.23 4.09 11.43
C PRO A 293 -10.23 3.86 10.30
N ASN A 294 -11.46 4.32 10.51
CA ASN A 294 -12.53 4.29 9.51
C ASN A 294 -12.55 5.56 8.65
N SER A 295 -13.38 5.57 7.61
CA SER A 295 -13.51 6.72 6.69
C SER A 295 -13.90 8.02 7.41
N GLU A 296 -14.84 7.99 8.35
CA GLU A 296 -15.30 9.17 9.10
C GLU A 296 -14.15 9.83 9.88
N PHE A 297 -13.42 9.04 10.66
CA PHE A 297 -12.27 9.50 11.43
C PHE A 297 -11.21 10.11 10.49
N LEU A 298 -10.87 9.41 9.40
CA LEU A 298 -9.85 9.88 8.45
C LEU A 298 -10.27 11.17 7.73
N LEU A 299 -11.56 11.30 7.39
CA LEU A 299 -12.11 12.50 6.76
C LEU A 299 -12.10 13.70 7.70
N SER A 300 -12.22 13.49 9.02
CA SER A 300 -12.20 14.59 9.99
C SER A 300 -10.89 15.39 9.91
N GLY A 301 -9.75 14.71 9.73
CA GLY A 301 -8.42 15.32 9.58
C GLY A 301 -8.05 15.78 8.17
N PHE A 302 -8.82 15.41 7.14
CA PHE A 302 -8.50 15.75 5.74
C PHE A 302 -8.86 17.21 5.38
N PRO A 303 -8.15 17.96 4.53
CA PRO A 303 -6.84 17.65 3.97
C PRO A 303 -5.78 17.63 5.08
N TYR A 304 -4.89 16.65 5.03
CA TYR A 304 -3.81 16.57 6.01
C TYR A 304 -2.80 17.71 5.77
N PRO A 305 -2.21 18.29 6.82
CA PRO A 305 -1.53 19.58 6.76
C PRO A 305 -0.07 19.49 6.27
N THR A 306 0.16 18.95 5.07
CA THR A 306 1.52 18.79 4.50
C THR A 306 2.10 20.06 3.88
N GLU A 307 1.26 21.05 3.56
CA GLU A 307 1.63 22.23 2.77
C GLU A 307 2.76 23.06 3.42
N GLY A 308 2.71 23.29 4.73
CA GLY A 308 3.72 24.10 5.43
C GLY A 308 5.13 23.51 5.30
N LEU A 309 5.26 22.20 5.50
CA LEU A 309 6.53 21.49 5.34
C LEU A 309 7.00 21.47 3.87
N LEU A 310 6.10 21.25 2.92
CA LEU A 310 6.44 21.29 1.49
C LEU A 310 6.94 22.67 1.06
N GLN A 311 6.33 23.75 1.55
CA GLN A 311 6.77 25.11 1.29
C GLN A 311 8.14 25.39 1.91
N ALA A 312 8.37 24.98 3.16
CA ALA A 312 9.67 25.15 3.81
C ALA A 312 10.81 24.45 3.04
N VAL A 313 10.58 23.22 2.58
CA VAL A 313 11.55 22.47 1.78
C VAL A 313 11.75 23.10 0.39
N THR A 314 10.67 23.62 -0.21
CA THR A 314 10.74 24.37 -1.47
C THR A 314 11.64 25.60 -1.32
N SER A 315 11.48 26.35 -0.23
CA SER A 315 12.30 27.52 0.08
C SER A 315 13.76 27.16 0.37
N TYR A 316 14.04 26.04 1.04
CA TYR A 316 15.42 25.58 1.29
C TYR A 316 16.22 25.42 -0.01
N TRP A 317 15.60 24.92 -1.08
CA TRP A 317 16.23 24.79 -2.41
C TRP A 317 16.00 25.97 -3.36
N ASN A 318 15.40 27.07 -2.89
CA ASN A 318 15.08 28.24 -3.70
C ASN A 318 14.24 27.92 -4.95
N LEU A 319 13.32 26.96 -4.83
CA LEU A 319 12.41 26.59 -5.90
C LEU A 319 11.17 27.49 -5.90
N ALA A 320 10.51 27.61 -7.05
CA ALA A 320 9.35 28.50 -7.18
C ALA A 320 8.09 27.89 -6.55
N ASN A 321 7.93 26.56 -6.63
CA ASN A 321 6.74 25.88 -6.12
C ASN A 321 7.03 24.41 -5.75
N PRO A 322 6.22 23.79 -4.86
CA PRO A 322 6.45 22.41 -4.41
C PRO A 322 6.52 21.35 -5.52
N LYS A 323 5.92 21.60 -6.68
CA LYS A 323 5.99 20.68 -7.83
C LYS A 323 7.40 20.53 -8.40
N ASP A 324 8.24 21.54 -8.19
CA ASP A 324 9.61 21.57 -8.68
C ASP A 324 10.55 20.73 -7.79
N LEU A 325 10.11 20.32 -6.59
CA LEU A 325 10.89 19.50 -5.65
C LEU A 325 11.37 18.18 -6.26
N LYS A 326 10.62 17.64 -7.24
CA LYS A 326 11.00 16.42 -7.98
C LYS A 326 12.34 16.55 -8.73
N SER A 327 12.77 17.78 -9.03
CA SER A 327 14.07 18.05 -9.65
C SER A 327 15.25 17.84 -8.70
N MET A 328 15.00 17.93 -7.39
CA MET A 328 15.99 17.67 -6.34
C MET A 328 15.99 16.20 -5.95
N ASP A 329 14.80 15.62 -5.83
CA ASP A 329 14.60 14.19 -5.59
C ASP A 329 13.23 13.77 -6.13
N PRO A 330 13.14 12.84 -7.09
CA PRO A 330 11.88 12.43 -7.70
C PRO A 330 10.81 11.99 -6.70
N ASP A 331 11.19 11.44 -5.54
CA ASP A 331 10.25 10.99 -4.50
C ASP A 331 9.34 12.10 -4.00
N TYR A 332 9.73 13.37 -4.10
CA TYR A 332 8.87 14.48 -3.70
C TYR A 332 7.56 14.55 -4.50
N GLN A 333 7.52 13.93 -5.70
CA GLN A 333 6.30 13.80 -6.48
C GLN A 333 5.18 13.07 -5.73
N LEU A 334 5.50 12.17 -4.79
CA LEU A 334 4.51 11.47 -3.97
C LEU A 334 3.68 12.40 -3.07
N PHE A 335 4.28 13.50 -2.62
CA PHE A 335 3.69 14.37 -1.61
C PHE A 335 2.89 15.54 -2.20
N VAL A 336 2.99 15.74 -3.51
CA VAL A 336 2.24 16.77 -4.23
C VAL A 336 0.97 16.15 -4.81
N TRP A 337 -0.12 16.23 -4.06
CA TRP A 337 -1.37 15.51 -4.36
C TRP A 337 -2.19 16.17 -5.47
N GLU A 338 -1.83 15.87 -6.71
CA GLU A 338 -2.50 16.43 -7.89
C GLU A 338 -3.58 15.52 -8.50
N ASP A 339 -3.82 14.36 -7.91
CA ASP A 339 -4.75 13.39 -8.46
C ASP A 339 -6.21 13.88 -8.39
N GLN A 340 -7.02 13.40 -9.34
CA GLN A 340 -8.40 13.85 -9.51
C GLN A 340 -9.26 13.53 -8.27
N PHE A 341 -9.02 12.39 -7.61
CA PHE A 341 -9.76 11.99 -6.42
C PHE A 341 -9.52 13.00 -5.28
N THR A 342 -8.26 13.30 -4.98
CA THR A 342 -7.89 14.23 -3.91
C THR A 342 -8.43 15.64 -4.19
N LYS A 343 -8.32 16.12 -5.44
CA LYS A 343 -8.91 17.41 -5.86
C LYS A 343 -10.43 17.45 -5.65
N VAL A 344 -11.15 16.40 -6.04
CA VAL A 344 -12.61 16.30 -5.86
C VAL A 344 -12.97 16.26 -4.37
N LEU A 345 -12.22 15.52 -3.56
CA LEU A 345 -12.48 15.40 -2.12
C LEU A 345 -12.29 16.75 -1.41
N ILE A 346 -11.22 17.49 -1.74
CA ILE A 346 -10.99 18.86 -1.25
C ILE A 346 -12.16 19.77 -1.64
N GLN A 347 -12.63 19.70 -2.89
CA GLN A 347 -13.77 20.51 -3.35
C GLN A 347 -15.06 20.17 -2.61
N LYS A 348 -15.36 18.89 -2.40
CA LYS A 348 -16.55 18.46 -1.65
C LYS A 348 -16.49 18.91 -0.19
N LYS A 349 -15.33 18.79 0.48
CA LYS A 349 -15.16 19.26 1.86
C LYS A 349 -15.35 20.78 1.98
N LYS A 350 -14.76 21.56 1.06
CA LYS A 350 -14.95 23.03 1.00
C LYS A 350 -16.41 23.43 0.83
N ARG A 351 -17.23 22.58 0.19
CA ARG A 351 -18.67 22.79 -0.03
C ARG A 351 -19.55 22.20 1.08
N LYS A 352 -18.99 21.59 2.14
CA LYS A 352 -19.72 20.86 3.20
C LYS A 352 -20.64 19.76 2.65
N LEU A 353 -20.17 19.05 1.61
CA LEU A 353 -20.88 17.95 0.94
C LEU A 353 -20.36 16.56 1.31
N LEU A 354 -19.63 16.46 2.44
CA LEU A 354 -19.08 15.23 2.99
C LEU A 354 -19.56 15.05 4.42
#